data_AF-A0A6S7K6E0-F1
#
_entry.id   AF-A0A6S7K6E0-F1
#
_cell.length_a   1.000
_cell.length_b   1.000
_cell.length_c   1.000
_cell.angle_alpha   90.00
_cell.angle_beta   90.00
_cell.angle_gamma   90.00
#
_symmetry.space_group_name_H-M   'P 1'
#
loop_
_entity.id
_entity.type
_entity.pdbx_description
1 polymer ?
#
loop_
_entity_poly.entity_id
_entity_poly.type
_entity_poly.pdbx_seq_one_letter_code
_entity_poly.pdbx_strand_id
1 'polypeptide(L)'
;MAHLNVASLPKHIDELRLQLTKQSLDILSINETRLDDTINDGLIHLNGYDVLRKDRNRMGGGVAIYFRDNINIKNRNDLVPDSLEALCVEVRKPKSKPILI
;
A
#
# COMPACT_ATOMS: atom_id res chain seq x y z
N MET A 1 0.23 7.41 10.14
CA MET A 1 -0.06 7.02 8.75
C MET A 1 0.47 8.10 7.83
N ALA A 2 0.79 7.75 6.59
CA ALA A 2 1.12 8.73 5.56
C ALA A 2 0.50 8.32 4.21
N HIS A 3 0.38 9.29 3.31
CA HIS A 3 0.00 9.08 1.93
C HIS A 3 1.02 9.75 1.01
N LEU A 4 1.36 9.09 -0.10
CA LEU A 4 2.30 9.59 -1.09
C LEU A 4 1.82 9.25 -2.51
N ASN A 5 1.78 10.25 -3.39
CA ASN A 5 1.74 10.00 -4.82
C ASN A 5 3.20 9.86 -5.31
N VAL A 6 3.60 8.64 -5.69
CA VAL A 6 5.01 8.33 -6.00
C VAL A 6 5.33 8.51 -7.48
N ALA A 7 4.31 8.62 -8.34
CA ALA A 7 4.43 8.74 -9.79
C ALA A 7 5.25 7.65 -10.52
N SER A 8 5.80 6.65 -9.82
CA SER A 8 6.26 5.33 -10.28
C SER A 8 6.95 4.62 -9.12
N LEU A 9 6.31 3.59 -8.54
CA LEU A 9 6.85 2.89 -7.39
C LEU A 9 8.18 2.17 -7.70
N PRO A 10 8.33 1.43 -8.82
CA PRO A 10 9.59 0.76 -9.13
C PRO A 10 10.79 1.72 -9.25
N LYS A 11 10.54 2.96 -9.71
CA LYS A 11 11.59 3.97 -9.86
C LYS A 11 12.09 4.51 -8.51
N HIS A 12 11.22 4.54 -7.51
CA HIS A 12 11.46 5.19 -6.22
C HIS A 12 11.52 4.21 -5.04
N ILE A 13 11.53 2.90 -5.31
CA ILE A 13 11.45 1.89 -4.24
C ILE A 13 12.65 1.93 -3.29
N ASP A 14 13.86 2.17 -3.79
CA ASP A 14 15.07 2.22 -2.95
C ASP A 14 15.09 3.45 -2.05
N GLU A 15 14.60 4.59 -2.55
CA GLU A 15 14.40 5.80 -1.74
C GLU A 15 13.37 5.55 -0.64
N LEU A 16 12.28 4.84 -0.98
CA LEU A 16 11.24 4.50 -0.01
C LEU A 16 11.76 3.53 1.06
N ARG A 17 12.54 2.51 0.67
CA ARG A 17 13.24 1.61 1.59
C ARG A 17 14.10 2.40 2.57
N LEU A 18 14.94 3.30 2.06
CA LEU A 18 15.80 4.14 2.90
C LEU A 18 14.98 5.04 3.84
N GLN A 19 13.91 5.67 3.36
CA GLN A 19 13.07 6.53 4.19
C GLN A 19 12.41 5.77 5.34
N LEU A 20 11.90 4.57 5.09
CA LEU A 20 11.24 3.75 6.11
C LEU A 20 12.22 3.18 7.15
N THR A 21 13.53 3.13 6.86
CA THR A 21 14.52 2.84 7.91
C THR A 21 14.64 3.96 8.95
N LYS A 22 14.36 5.20 8.56
CA LYS A 22 14.47 6.39 9.42
C LYS A 22 13.15 6.76 10.10
N GLN A 23 12.03 6.36 9.49
CA GLN A 23 10.69 6.70 9.96
C GLN A 23 9.82 5.43 9.98
N SER A 24 9.32 5.07 11.16
CA SER A 24 8.37 3.97 11.27
C SER A 24 6.95 4.46 11.03
N LEU A 25 6.33 4.00 9.96
CA LEU A 25 4.91 4.20 9.69
C LEU A 25 4.14 2.91 9.99
N ASP A 26 2.99 3.02 10.65
CA ASP A 26 2.07 1.87 10.76
C ASP A 26 1.50 1.51 9.38
N ILE A 27 1.11 2.52 8.62
CA ILE A 27 0.39 2.42 7.34
C ILE A 27 0.88 3.52 6.41
N LEU A 28 1.16 3.15 5.16
CA LEU A 28 1.60 4.01 4.07
C LEU A 28 0.77 3.73 2.82
N SER A 29 -0.04 4.70 2.41
CA SER A 29 -0.83 4.63 1.18
C SER A 29 -0.05 5.25 0.01
N ILE A 30 0.08 4.52 -1.10
CA ILE A 30 0.78 4.95 -2.31
C ILE A 30 -0.21 5.06 -3.47
N ASN A 31 -0.20 6.20 -4.15
CA ASN A 31 -0.91 6.41 -5.41
C ASN A 31 0.09 6.54 -6.58
N GLU A 32 -0.41 6.30 -7.80
CA GLU A 32 0.39 6.29 -9.02
C GLU A 32 1.57 5.31 -8.91
N THR A 33 1.28 4.08 -8.48
CA THR A 33 2.30 3.03 -8.37
C THR A 33 2.90 2.68 -9.73
N ARG A 34 2.10 2.80 -10.80
CA ARG A 34 2.46 2.45 -12.18
C ARG A 34 3.00 1.02 -12.29
N LEU A 35 2.32 0.10 -11.63
CA LEU A 35 2.56 -1.34 -11.68
C LEU A 35 1.59 -2.03 -12.65
N ASP A 36 1.92 -3.26 -12.99
CA ASP A 36 1.06 -4.26 -13.61
C ASP A 36 1.27 -5.63 -12.95
N ASP A 37 0.49 -6.62 -13.37
CA ASP A 37 0.50 -7.99 -12.87
C ASP A 37 1.80 -8.76 -13.16
N THR A 38 2.66 -8.23 -14.03
CA THR A 38 3.97 -8.83 -14.34
C THR A 38 5.03 -8.48 -13.28
N ILE A 39 4.81 -7.44 -12.48
CA ILE A 39 5.74 -7.03 -11.44
C ILE A 39 5.58 -7.94 -10.22
N ASN A 40 6.66 -8.62 -9.83
CA ASN A 40 6.69 -9.44 -8.62
C ASN A 40 6.74 -8.58 -7.35
N ASP A 41 6.05 -9.03 -6.29
CA ASP A 41 6.02 -8.34 -4.98
C ASP A 41 7.43 -8.15 -4.38
N GLY A 42 8.37 -9.05 -4.68
CA GLY A 42 9.77 -8.94 -4.27
C GLY A 42 10.48 -7.68 -4.79
N LEU A 43 10.10 -7.17 -5.97
CA LEU A 43 10.67 -5.93 -6.51
C LEU A 43 10.27 -4.72 -5.66
N ILE A 44 9.04 -4.74 -5.14
CA ILE A 44 8.43 -3.64 -4.38
C ILE A 44 8.40 -3.92 -2.87
N HIS A 45 9.13 -4.93 -2.42
CA HIS A 45 9.16 -5.33 -1.02
C HIS A 45 9.81 -4.25 -0.14
N LEU A 46 9.18 -3.99 1.00
CA LEU A 46 9.64 -3.09 2.07
C LEU A 46 9.75 -3.92 3.36
N ASN A 47 10.93 -3.88 4.00
CA ASN A 47 11.21 -4.74 5.16
C ASN A 47 10.29 -4.41 6.35
N GLY A 48 9.63 -5.42 6.92
CA GLY A 48 8.67 -5.29 8.02
C GLY A 48 7.29 -4.77 7.59
N TYR A 49 7.00 -4.77 6.29
CA TYR A 49 5.72 -4.37 5.73
C TYR A 49 5.19 -5.43 4.77
N ASP A 50 3.88 -5.64 4.87
CA ASP A 50 3.09 -6.31 3.85
C ASP A 50 2.44 -5.26 2.95
N VAL A 51 1.97 -5.70 1.77
CA VAL A 51 1.38 -4.82 0.76
C VAL A 51 0.07 -5.38 0.22
N LEU A 52 -0.92 -4.52 0.09
CA LEU A 52 -2.09 -4.73 -0.77
C LEU A 52 -1.98 -3.77 -1.94
N ARG A 53 -2.21 -4.24 -3.17
CA ARG A 53 -2.15 -3.41 -4.37
C ARG A 53 -3.31 -3.68 -5.32
N LYS A 54 -3.67 -2.65 -6.07
CA LYS A 54 -4.55 -2.72 -7.23
C LYS A 54 -3.80 -2.10 -8.39
N ASP A 55 -3.28 -2.96 -9.25
CA ASP A 55 -2.42 -2.57 -10.37
C ASP A 55 -3.24 -2.21 -11.61
N ARG A 56 -2.57 -1.58 -12.58
CA ARG A 56 -3.17 -1.21 -13.86
C ARG A 56 -2.31 -1.70 -15.00
N ASN A 57 -1.72 -0.80 -15.79
CA ASN A 57 -0.99 -1.13 -17.02
C ASN A 57 0.29 -0.29 -17.18
N ARG A 58 0.86 0.19 -16.07
CA ARG A 58 2.06 1.04 -16.00
C ARG A 58 1.96 2.42 -16.66
N MET A 59 0.93 2.70 -17.46
CA MET A 59 0.69 4.00 -18.12
C MET A 59 -0.11 4.96 -17.23
N GLY A 60 0.34 5.11 -15.98
CA GLY A 60 -0.36 5.89 -14.96
C GLY A 60 -1.35 5.07 -14.12
N GLY A 61 -1.74 5.64 -12.98
CA GLY A 61 -2.60 4.98 -11.99
C GLY A 61 -1.89 3.88 -11.19
N GLY A 62 -2.71 3.01 -10.62
CA GLY A 62 -2.33 1.99 -9.65
C GLY A 62 -2.24 2.57 -8.23
N VAL A 63 -2.70 1.78 -7.27
CA VAL A 63 -2.70 2.13 -5.84
C VAL A 63 -2.15 0.96 -5.01
N ALA A 64 -1.49 1.28 -3.91
CA ALA A 64 -1.03 0.30 -2.94
C ALA A 64 -1.16 0.82 -1.50
N ILE A 65 -1.38 -0.09 -0.56
CA ILE A 65 -1.32 0.18 0.87
C ILE A 65 -0.26 -0.75 1.46
N TYR A 66 0.80 -0.15 1.99
CA TYR A 66 1.75 -0.83 2.84
C TYR A 66 1.31 -0.72 4.30
N PHE A 67 1.43 -1.80 5.04
CA PHE A 67 1.10 -1.86 6.45
C PHE A 67 2.13 -2.72 7.17
N ARG A 68 2.45 -2.32 8.40
CA ARG A 68 3.42 -3.08 9.19
C ARG A 68 2.89 -4.49 9.45
N ASP A 69 3.74 -5.49 9.31
CA ASP A 69 3.43 -6.93 9.43
C ASP A 69 2.72 -7.33 10.74
N ASN A 70 2.95 -6.58 11.82
CA ASN A 70 2.35 -6.80 13.13
C ASN A 70 0.97 -6.12 13.32
N ILE A 71 0.43 -5.47 12.29
CA ILE A 71 -0.87 -4.81 12.34
C ILE A 71 -1.93 -5.73 11.72
N ASN A 72 -2.96 -6.05 12.51
CA ASN A 72 -4.08 -6.82 12.01
C ASN A 72 -5.01 -5.95 11.15
N ILE A 73 -5.02 -6.20 9.85
CA ILE A 73 -5.95 -5.59 8.91
C ILE A 73 -6.85 -6.62 8.23
N LYS A 74 -8.02 -6.16 7.82
CA LYS A 74 -8.94 -6.89 6.95
C LYS A 74 -9.12 -6.11 5.66
N ASN A 75 -8.85 -6.71 4.51
CA ASN A 75 -9.19 -6.12 3.22
C ASN A 75 -10.72 -6.00 3.08
N ARG A 76 -11.21 -4.79 2.74
CA ARG A 76 -12.63 -4.45 2.56
C ARG A 76 -12.95 -4.14 1.11
N ASN A 77 -12.53 -5.02 0.19
CA ASN A 77 -12.94 -4.98 -1.21
C ASN A 77 -14.47 -4.96 -1.37
N ASP A 78 -15.24 -5.48 -0.40
CA ASP A 78 -16.71 -5.39 -0.38
C ASP A 78 -17.25 -3.95 -0.32
N LEU A 79 -16.42 -2.99 0.10
CA LEU A 79 -16.78 -1.57 0.15
C LEU A 79 -16.30 -0.79 -1.08
N VAL A 80 -15.50 -1.39 -1.96
CA VAL A 80 -14.90 -0.72 -3.11
C VAL A 80 -15.46 -1.31 -4.40
N PRO A 81 -16.17 -0.53 -5.23
CA PRO A 81 -16.60 -0.99 -6.54
C PRO A 81 -15.41 -1.41 -7.40
N ASP A 82 -15.55 -2.47 -8.18
CA ASP A 82 -14.45 -2.97 -9.05
C ASP A 82 -13.96 -1.92 -10.05
N SER A 83 -14.85 -1.03 -10.49
CA SER A 83 -14.55 0.08 -11.39
C SER A 83 -13.72 1.20 -10.76
N LEU A 84 -13.61 1.26 -9.43
CA LEU A 84 -12.87 2.29 -8.72
C LEU A 84 -11.45 1.83 -8.42
N GLU A 85 -10.46 2.61 -8.83
CA GLU A 85 -9.06 2.38 -8.48
C GLU A 85 -8.79 2.85 -7.04
N ALA A 86 -9.26 2.05 -6.08
CA ALA A 86 -9.08 2.28 -4.66
C ALA A 86 -8.85 0.95 -3.92
N LEU A 87 -8.29 1.06 -2.73
CA LEU A 87 -8.20 -0.02 -1.76
C LEU A 87 -8.84 0.49 -0.47
N CYS A 88 -9.58 -0.38 0.21
CA CYS A 88 -10.11 -0.08 1.53
C CYS A 88 -9.71 -1.19 2.50
N VAL A 89 -9.20 -0.82 3.67
CA VAL A 89 -8.80 -1.76 4.71
C VAL A 89 -9.42 -1.38 6.05
N GLU A 90 -9.82 -2.39 6.81
CA GLU A 90 -10.24 -2.23 8.19
C GLU A 90 -9.08 -2.58 9.13
N VAL A 91 -8.57 -1.58 9.84
CA VAL A 91 -7.49 -1.71 10.81
C VAL A 91 -8.06 -2.04 12.18
N ARG A 92 -7.58 -3.11 12.79
CA ARG A 92 -8.01 -3.56 14.12
C ARG A 92 -6.87 -3.43 15.11
N LYS A 93 -7.01 -2.49 16.05
CA LYS A 93 -6.11 -2.37 17.20
C LYS A 93 -6.77 -3.00 18.44
N PRO A 94 -6.02 -3.69 19.32
CA PRO A 94 -6.58 -4.24 20.55
C PRO A 94 -7.30 -3.16 21.36
N LYS A 95 -8.45 -3.52 21.95
CA LYS A 95 -9.27 -2.65 22.81
C LYS A 95 -9.70 -1.33 22.15
N SER A 96 -9.69 -1.27 20.82
CA SER A 96 -10.07 -0.08 20.04
C SER A 96 -11.15 -0.44 19.03
N LYS A 97 -11.97 0.53 18.65
CA LYS A 97 -12.91 0.34 17.53
C LYS A 97 -12.11 0.18 16.22
N PRO A 98 -12.53 -0.68 15.29
CA PRO A 98 -11.91 -0.77 13.99
C PRO A 98 -11.98 0.56 13.24
N ILE A 99 -10.94 0.88 12.48
CA ILE A 99 -10.84 2.09 11.65
C ILE A 99 -10.80 1.67 10.19
N LEU A 100 -11.62 2.28 9.35
CA LEU A 100 -11.54 2.12 7.89
C LEU A 100 -10.54 3.14 7.34
N ILE A 101 -9.68 2.66 6.45
CA ILE A 101 -8.73 3.45 5.67
C ILE A 101 -9.00 3.17 4.20
#